data_AF-A0A1W9PGY2-F1
#
_entry.id   AF-A0A1W9PGY2-F1
#
_cell.length_a   1.000
_cell.length_b   1.000
_cell.length_c   1.000
_cell.angle_alpha   90.00
_cell.angle_beta   90.00
_cell.angle_gamma   90.00
#
_symmetry.space_group_name_H-M   'P 1'
#
loop_
_entity.id
_entity.type
_entity.pdbx_description
1 polymer ?
#
loop_
_entity_poly.entity_id
_entity_poly.type
_entity_poly.pdbx_seq_one_letter_code
_entity_poly.pdbx_strand_id
1 'polypeptide(L)' 'MERFVKAVEKALIKIAERDLREIDISEIWVETSLPKDFILEILKKENLKVPDRISVIKDGEEVIWKRSKS' A
#
# COMPACT_ATOMS: atom_id res chain seq x y z
N MET A 1 1.34 -16.91 -0.01
CA MET A 1 1.51 -15.45 -0.20
C MET A 1 0.17 -14.71 -0.30
N GLU A 2 -0.81 -15.25 -1.05
CA GLU A 2 -2.10 -14.58 -1.34
C GLU A 2 -2.88 -14.01 -0.14
N ARG A 3 -2.83 -14.65 1.04
CA ARG A 3 -3.49 -14.13 2.25
C ARG A 3 -2.93 -12.77 2.69
N PHE A 4 -1.63 -12.54 2.50
CA PHE A 4 -0.97 -11.29 2.86
C PHE A 4 -1.25 -10.19 1.84
N VAL A 5 -1.26 -10.54 0.55
CA VAL A 5 -1.66 -9.61 -0.53
C VAL A 5 -3.05 -9.06 -0.25
N LYS A 6 -4.02 -9.96 0.04
CA LYS A 6 -5.38 -9.56 0.40
C LYS A 6 -5.46 -8.71 1.67
N ALA A 7 -4.56 -8.92 2.63
CA ALA A 7 -4.50 -8.10 3.84
C ALA A 7 -4.03 -6.67 3.51
N VAL A 8 -2.98 -6.54 2.70
CA VAL A 8 -2.47 -5.25 2.21
C VAL A 8 -3.53 -4.54 1.36
N GLU A 9 -4.19 -5.22 0.43
CA GLU A 9 -5.28 -4.64 -0.37
C GLU A 9 -6.42 -4.11 0.50
N LYS A 10 -6.85 -4.88 1.51
CA LYS A 10 -7.87 -4.42 2.47
C LYS A 10 -7.42 -3.20 3.27
N ALA A 11 -6.16 -3.17 3.69
CA ALA A 11 -5.61 -2.00 4.39
C ALA A 11 -5.61 -0.77 3.48
N LEU A 12 -5.15 -0.92 2.22
CA LEU A 12 -5.19 0.17 1.24
C LEU A 12 -6.62 0.68 1.02
N ILE A 13 -7.62 -0.20 0.94
CA ILE A 13 -9.03 0.19 0.82
C ILE A 13 -9.47 1.03 2.02
N LYS A 14 -9.23 0.54 3.25
CA LYS A 14 -9.57 1.28 4.47
C LYS A 14 -8.88 2.65 4.55
N ILE A 15 -7.61 2.71 4.18
CA ILE A 15 -6.85 3.97 4.18
C ILE A 15 -7.43 4.91 3.10
N ALA A 16 -7.81 4.40 1.93
CA ALA A 16 -8.46 5.18 0.88
C ALA A 16 -9.84 5.73 1.28
N GLU A 17 -10.56 5.06 2.17
CA GLU A 17 -11.81 5.57 2.74
C GLU A 17 -11.59 6.82 3.62
N ARG A 18 -10.38 7.03 4.14
CA ARG A 18 -9.99 8.22 4.92
C ARG A 18 -9.62 9.43 4.04
N ASP A 19 -9.94 9.38 2.75
CA ASP A 19 -9.66 10.40 1.72
C ASP A 19 -8.16 10.72 1.52
N LEU A 20 -7.29 9.76 1.86
CA LEU A 20 -5.85 9.88 1.66
C LEU A 20 -5.46 9.50 0.24
N ARG A 21 -4.83 10.44 -0.48
CA ARG A 21 -4.26 10.22 -1.82
C ARG A 21 -2.84 9.69 -1.79
N GLU A 22 -2.13 10.00 -0.72
CA GLU A 22 -0.74 9.61 -0.48
C GLU A 22 -0.70 8.80 0.80
N ILE A 23 -0.16 7.59 0.70
CA ILE A 23 -0.07 6.65 1.83
C ILE A 23 1.38 6.44 2.19
N ASP A 24 1.68 6.48 3.48
CA ASP A 24 2.96 6.03 3.99
C ASP A 24 2.90 4.53 4.34
N ILE A 25 3.99 3.78 4.11
CA ILE A 25 4.07 2.37 4.50
C ILE A 25 3.79 2.17 5.99
N SER A 26 4.07 3.16 6.83
CA SER A 26 3.74 3.12 8.26
C SER A 26 2.23 3.00 8.51
N GLU A 27 1.36 3.59 7.68
CA GLU A 27 -0.10 3.42 7.78
C GLU A 27 -0.52 1.99 7.43
N ILE A 28 0.08 1.42 6.37
CA ILE A 28 -0.17 0.02 5.98
C ILE A 28 0.32 -0.92 7.08
N TRP A 29 1.46 -0.61 7.71
CA TRP A 29 1.99 -1.38 8.85
C TRP A 29 1.04 -1.35 10.04
N VAL A 30 0.51 -0.17 10.41
CA VAL A 30 -0.46 -0.05 11.49
C VAL A 30 -1.72 -0.86 11.21
N GLU A 31 -2.25 -0.79 9.98
CA GLU A 31 -3.48 -1.50 9.60
C GLU A 31 -3.30 -3.02 9.46
N THR A 32 -2.15 -3.47 8.94
CA THR A 32 -1.92 -4.90 8.63
C THR A 32 -1.15 -5.64 9.72
N SER A 33 -0.42 -4.91 10.59
CA SER A 33 0.56 -5.46 11.52
C SER A 33 1.64 -6.33 10.85
N LEU A 34 1.90 -6.13 9.55
CA LEU A 34 2.91 -6.87 8.79
C LEU A 34 4.27 -6.17 8.81
N PRO A 35 5.40 -6.90 8.84
CA PRO A 35 6.72 -6.28 8.78
C PRO A 35 6.86 -5.38 7.55
N LYS A 36 7.51 -4.21 7.71
CA LYS A 36 7.74 -3.25 6.63
C LYS A 36 8.40 -3.89 5.40
N ASP A 37 9.43 -4.72 5.60
CA ASP A 37 10.09 -5.48 4.52
C ASP A 37 9.11 -6.33 3.73
N PHE A 38 8.13 -6.95 4.40
CA PHE A 38 7.14 -7.80 3.75
C PHE A 38 6.14 -6.97 2.94
N ILE A 39 5.71 -5.82 3.47
CA ILE A 39 4.86 -4.87 2.75
C ILE A 39 5.58 -4.35 1.51
N LEU A 40 6.86 -3.99 1.64
CA LEU A 40 7.71 -3.56 0.53
C LEU A 40 7.84 -4.63 -0.55
N GLU A 41 8.08 -5.89 -0.17
CA GLU A 41 8.12 -6.99 -1.13
C GLU A 41 6.81 -7.15 -1.89
N ILE A 42 5.67 -7.08 -1.20
CA ILE A 42 4.36 -7.19 -1.84
C ILE A 42 4.12 -5.98 -2.77
N LEU A 43 4.45 -4.76 -2.34
CA LEU A 43 4.31 -3.56 -3.16
C LEU A 43 5.19 -3.56 -4.42
N LYS A 44 6.40 -4.12 -4.33
CA LYS A 44 7.37 -4.14 -5.43
C LYS A 44 7.20 -5.33 -6.37
N LYS A 45 6.79 -6.51 -5.86
CA LYS A 45 6.74 -7.76 -6.64
C LYS A 45 5.33 -8.15 -7.10
N GLU A 46 4.29 -7.81 -6.34
CA GLU A 46 2.94 -8.28 -6.62
C GLU A 46 2.10 -7.20 -7.31
N ASN A 47 1.22 -7.63 -8.22
CA ASN A 47 0.23 -6.77 -8.86
C ASN A 47 -0.93 -6.49 -7.88
N LEU A 48 -0.71 -5.61 -6.92
CA LEU A 48 -1.72 -5.17 -5.96
C LEU A 48 -2.83 -4.36 -6.64
N LYS A 49 -4.08 -4.62 -6.28
CA LYS A 49 -5.18 -3.72 -6.65
C LYS A 49 -5.20 -2.54 -5.69
N VAL A 50 -4.41 -1.53 -6.03
CA VAL A 50 -4.40 -0.26 -5.30
C VAL A 50 -5.66 0.54 -5.68
N PRO A 51 -6.50 0.97 -4.72
CA PRO A 51 -7.67 1.81 -4.99
C PRO A 51 -7.36 3.08 -5.79
N ASP A 52 -8.31 3.54 -6.61
CA ASP A 52 -8.15 4.73 -7.49
C ASP A 52 -7.86 6.03 -6.75
N ARG A 53 -8.29 6.12 -5.50
CA ARG A 53 -8.02 7.28 -4.64
C ARG A 53 -6.52 7.41 -4.33
N ILE A 54 -5.80 6.29 -4.26
CA ILE A 54 -4.39 6.27 -3.89
C ILE A 54 -3.54 6.49 -5.15
N SER A 55 -2.80 7.58 -5.13
CA SER A 55 -1.92 7.98 -6.23
C SER A 55 -0.47 7.60 -5.96
N VAL A 56 -0.04 7.63 -4.70
CA VAL A 56 1.36 7.41 -4.31
C VAL A 56 1.42 6.64 -2.99
N ILE A 57 2.34 5.68 -2.92
CA ILE A 57 2.74 5.00 -1.68
C ILE A 57 4.23 5.27 -1.46
N LYS A 58 4.55 5.81 -0.28
CA LYS A 58 5.90 6.23 0.11
C LYS A 58 6.34 5.52 1.39
N ASP A 59 7.65 5.41 1.60
CA ASP A 59 8.25 5.05 2.89
C ASP A 59 9.14 6.22 3.31
N GLY A 60 8.59 7.10 4.15
CA GLY A 60 9.25 8.36 4.49
C GLY A 60 9.40 9.26 3.27
N GLU A 61 10.63 9.46 2.80
CA GLU A 61 10.96 10.30 1.64
C GLU A 61 11.01 9.51 0.32
N GLU A 62 11.09 8.18 0.37
CA GLU A 62 11.20 7.34 -0.83
C GLU A 62 9.82 6.97 -1.40
N VAL A 63 9.63 7.18 -2.70
CA VAL A 63 8.42 6.74 -3.40
C VAL A 63 8.58 5.27 -3.79
N ILE A 64 7.84 4.39 -3.13
CA ILE A 64 7.89 2.94 -3.35
C ILE A 64 7.00 2.54 -4.52
N TRP A 65 5.83 3.15 -4.60
CA TRP A 65 4.87 2.87 -5.66
C TRP A 65 4.16 4.15 -6.07
N LYS A 66 3.96 4.31 -7.37
CA LYS A 66 3.20 5.42 -7.93
C LYS A 66 2.26 4.87 -8.98
N ARG A 67 1.03 5.34 -8.96
CA ARG A 67 0.05 5.01 -9.98
C ARG A 67 0.55 5.54 -11.32
N SER A 68 0.97 4.63 -12.20
CA SER A 68 1.28 4.98 -13.57
C SER A 68 -0.05 5.30 -14.26
N LYS A 69 -0.31 6.59 -14.50
CA LYS A 69 -1.41 7.01 -15.38
C LYS A 69 -0.99 6.62 -16.81
N SER A 70 -1.53 5.51 -17.31
CA SER A 70 -1.64 5.27 -18.75
C SER A 70 -2.97 5.80 -19.25
#